data_AF-A0A811PEM3-F1
#
_entry.id   AF-A0A811PEM3-F1
#
_cell.length_a   1.000
_cell.length_b   1.000
_cell.length_c   1.000
_cell.angle_alpha   90.00
_cell.angle_beta   90.00
_cell.angle_gamma   90.00
#
_symmetry.space_group_name_H-M   'P 1'
#
loop_
_entity.id
_entity.type
_entity.pdbx_description
1 polymer ?
#
loop_
_entity_poly.entity_id
_entity_poly.type
_entity_poly.pdbx_seq_one_letter_code
_entity_poly.pdbx_strand_id
1 'polypeptide(L)'
;MTKIDHMFASTEWLEIFPRTDLQALASLGSDHCPLFLQGDVVLDFYRGFRFEAHWAHMPGFTETVQEAWNRAVNTQDDILRIHIKLIRTTKALKNWRRKSLGGYKITWAILNITLANLERAQESRILTPEELEFKKYLKTKALGIAAIQKVKHGSKELVYVEAVIRL
;
A
#
# COMPACT_ATOMS: atom_id res chain seq x y z
N MET A 1 -19.29 26.27 5.29
CA MET A 1 -20.28 25.17 5.31
C MET A 1 -19.58 23.95 5.88
N THR A 2 -19.94 23.54 7.09
CA THR A 2 -19.32 22.42 7.82
C THR A 2 -19.83 21.10 7.25
N LYS A 3 -18.92 20.22 6.85
CA LYS A 3 -19.25 18.88 6.33
C LYS A 3 -19.50 17.95 7.51
N ILE A 4 -20.77 17.59 7.75
CA ILE A 4 -21.19 16.80 8.93
C ILE A 4 -21.36 15.32 8.56
N ASP A 5 -21.63 15.01 7.28
CA ASP A 5 -21.93 13.65 6.85
C ASP A 5 -20.65 12.88 6.50
N HIS A 6 -20.44 11.77 7.22
CA HIS A 6 -19.28 10.90 7.08
C HIS A 6 -19.71 9.43 6.97
N MET A 7 -18.96 8.66 6.18
CA MET A 7 -19.04 7.19 6.17
C MET A 7 -17.70 6.63 6.63
N PHE A 8 -17.74 5.64 7.52
CA PHE A 8 -16.57 4.89 7.94
C PHE A 8 -16.58 3.53 7.28
N ALA A 9 -15.43 3.10 6.75
CA ALA A 9 -15.24 1.76 6.21
C ALA A 9 -13.96 1.16 6.80
N SER A 10 -14.02 -0.13 7.16
CA SER A 10 -12.82 -0.84 7.57
C SER A 10 -11.98 -1.23 6.34
N THR A 11 -10.70 -1.53 6.58
CA THR A 11 -9.79 -2.01 5.54
C THR A 11 -10.28 -3.31 4.91
N GLU A 12 -10.81 -4.22 5.72
CA GLU A 12 -11.38 -5.50 5.29
C GLU A 12 -12.61 -5.27 4.41
N TRP A 13 -13.45 -4.29 4.76
CA TRP A 13 -14.62 -3.93 3.97
C TRP A 13 -14.24 -3.38 2.60
N LEU A 14 -13.23 -2.51 2.51
CA LEU A 14 -12.72 -1.99 1.24
C LEU A 14 -12.02 -3.05 0.39
N GLU A 15 -11.50 -4.11 1.00
CA GLU A 15 -10.96 -5.28 0.27
C GLU A 15 -12.08 -6.14 -0.33
N ILE A 16 -13.21 -6.28 0.36
CA ILE A 16 -14.38 -7.03 -0.11
C ILE A 16 -15.15 -6.24 -1.17
N PHE A 17 -15.27 -4.93 -1.00
CA PHE A 17 -15.98 -4.01 -1.90
C PHE A 17 -15.03 -2.97 -2.51
N PRO A 18 -14.08 -3.40 -3.35
CA PRO A 18 -13.08 -2.50 -3.92
C PRO A 18 -13.67 -1.52 -4.94
N ARG A 19 -14.89 -1.78 -5.43
CA ARG A 19 -15.59 -0.99 -6.46
C ARG A 19 -16.73 -0.16 -5.88
N THR A 20 -16.47 0.47 -4.74
CA THR A 20 -17.46 1.29 -4.07
C THR A 20 -17.16 2.77 -4.31
N ASP A 21 -18.18 3.52 -4.70
CA ASP A 21 -18.16 4.98 -4.83
C ASP A 21 -19.10 5.62 -3.80
N LEU A 22 -18.68 6.73 -3.21
CA LEU A 22 -19.45 7.47 -2.21
C LEU A 22 -19.70 8.88 -2.74
N GLN A 23 -20.96 9.20 -3.01
CA GLN A 23 -21.37 10.49 -3.55
C GLN A 23 -22.21 11.26 -2.54
N ALA A 24 -22.01 12.57 -2.49
CA ALA A 24 -22.81 13.50 -1.71
C ALA A 24 -23.96 14.01 -2.62
N LEU A 25 -25.22 13.72 -2.27
CA LEU A 25 -26.38 14.16 -3.06
C LEU A 25 -26.77 15.61 -2.71
N ALA A 26 -27.12 16.41 -3.70
CA ALA A 26 -27.51 17.80 -3.48
C ALA A 26 -28.67 17.91 -2.48
N SER A 27 -28.47 18.72 -1.44
CA SER A 27 -29.48 19.03 -0.43
C SER A 27 -30.05 20.42 -0.69
N LEU A 28 -31.35 20.51 -0.95
CA LEU A 28 -32.04 21.80 -1.08
C LEU A 28 -32.45 22.29 0.31
N GLY A 29 -31.55 23.06 0.94
CA GLY A 29 -31.88 23.84 2.15
C GLY A 29 -31.67 23.13 3.49
N SER A 30 -31.05 21.94 3.53
CA SER A 30 -30.55 21.35 4.76
C SER A 30 -29.02 21.46 4.86
N ASP A 31 -28.55 21.63 6.09
CA ASP A 31 -27.15 21.50 6.51
C ASP A 31 -26.62 20.06 6.43
N HIS A 32 -27.51 19.09 6.19
CA HIS A 32 -27.20 17.70 5.92
C HIS A 32 -27.32 17.36 4.43
N CYS A 33 -26.40 16.51 3.96
CA CYS A 33 -26.30 16.00 2.61
C CYS A 33 -26.45 14.47 2.61
N PRO A 34 -27.48 13.90 1.96
CA PRO A 34 -27.60 12.46 1.85
C PRO A 34 -26.37 11.86 1.15
N LEU A 35 -25.76 10.86 1.77
CA LEU A 35 -24.66 10.11 1.17
C LEU A 35 -25.20 8.91 0.39
N PHE A 36 -24.87 8.84 -0.89
CA PHE A 36 -25.20 7.72 -1.77
C PHE A 36 -23.97 6.82 -1.94
N LEU A 37 -24.07 5.61 -1.39
CA LEU A 37 -23.04 4.59 -1.53
C LEU A 37 -23.42 3.65 -2.68
N GLN A 38 -22.63 3.67 -3.75
CA GLN A 38 -22.83 2.79 -4.89
C GLN A 38 -21.75 1.69 -4.89
N GLY A 39 -22.17 0.44 -4.88
CA GLY A 39 -21.30 -0.71 -5.08
C GLY A 39 -21.14 -1.10 -6.56
N ASP A 40 -20.11 -1.89 -6.84
CA ASP A 40 -19.79 -2.44 -8.17
C ASP A 40 -19.76 -1.40 -9.31
N VAL A 41 -19.28 -0.19 -8.99
CA VAL A 41 -19.08 0.85 -9.99
C VAL A 41 -17.94 0.44 -10.92
N VAL A 42 -18.12 0.72 -12.21
CA VAL A 42 -17.03 0.60 -13.20
C VAL A 42 -16.02 1.71 -12.93
N LEU A 43 -15.13 1.45 -11.97
CA LEU A 43 -14.00 2.30 -11.67
C LEU A 43 -12.84 1.88 -12.57
N ASP A 44 -12.42 2.78 -13.46
CA ASP A 44 -11.17 2.63 -14.20
C ASP A 44 -10.00 2.87 -13.24
N PHE A 45 -9.66 1.83 -12.48
CA PHE A 45 -8.41 1.83 -11.72
C PHE A 45 -7.26 1.95 -12.70
N TYR A 46 -6.49 3.04 -12.62
CA TYR A 46 -5.24 3.15 -13.36
C TYR A 46 -4.34 1.96 -13.01
N ARG A 47 -4.23 1.00 -13.95
CA ARG A 47 -3.39 -0.20 -13.81
C ARG A 47 -1.94 0.03 -14.26
N GLY A 48 -1.55 1.29 -14.44
CA GLY A 48 -0.21 1.63 -14.87
C GLY A 48 0.83 1.46 -13.76
N PHE A 49 2.06 1.85 -14.07
CA PHE A 49 3.15 1.82 -13.11
C PHE A 49 3.04 3.00 -12.16
N ARG A 50 3.10 2.74 -10.86
CA ARG A 50 3.21 3.77 -9.82
C ARG A 50 4.49 3.51 -9.05
N PHE A 51 5.35 4.52 -9.00
CA PHE A 51 6.51 4.52 -8.12
C PHE A 51 6.07 4.93 -6.71
N GLU A 52 6.62 4.27 -5.69
CA GLU A 52 6.43 4.66 -4.29
C GLU A 52 7.78 5.14 -3.75
N ALA A 53 7.82 6.34 -3.15
CA ALA A 53 9.08 7.02 -2.79
C ALA A 53 10.01 6.15 -1.92
N HIS A 54 9.44 5.37 -1.01
CA HIS A 54 10.22 4.49 -0.13
C HIS A 54 10.99 3.39 -0.86
N TRP A 55 10.63 3.06 -2.11
CA TRP A 55 11.38 2.06 -2.89
C TRP A 55 12.83 2.50 -3.10
N ALA A 56 13.11 3.80 -3.18
CA ALA A 56 14.48 4.33 -3.30
C ALA A 56 15.40 3.93 -2.13
N HIS A 57 14.82 3.62 -0.97
CA HIS A 57 15.56 3.20 0.22
C HIS A 57 15.53 1.68 0.44
N MET A 58 14.84 0.92 -0.42
CA MET A 58 14.77 -0.53 -0.30
C MET A 58 15.96 -1.21 -0.96
N PRO A 59 16.48 -2.30 -0.36
CA PRO A 59 17.56 -3.08 -0.97
C PRO A 59 17.23 -3.56 -2.38
N GLY A 60 18.20 -3.48 -3.28
CA GLY A 60 18.07 -3.95 -4.66
C GLY A 60 17.36 -2.98 -5.62
N PHE A 61 16.78 -1.87 -5.13
CA PHE A 61 16.08 -0.91 -5.99
C PHE A 61 17.05 -0.22 -6.95
N THR A 62 18.11 0.40 -6.42
CA THR A 62 19.09 1.17 -7.19
C THR A 62 19.78 0.30 -8.24
N GLU A 63 20.16 -0.91 -7.86
CA GLU A 63 20.79 -1.89 -8.74
C GLU A 63 19.84 -2.29 -9.87
N THR A 64 18.57 -2.56 -9.56
CA THR A 64 17.55 -2.88 -10.56
C THR A 64 17.36 -1.75 -11.57
N VAL A 65 17.34 -0.49 -11.10
CA VAL A 65 17.21 0.68 -11.97
C VAL A 65 18.44 0.83 -12.86
N GLN A 66 19.64 0.78 -12.28
CA GLN A 66 20.89 0.91 -13.03
C GLN A 66 21.03 -0.17 -14.09
N GLU A 67 20.78 -1.43 -13.73
CA GLU A 67 20.85 -2.56 -14.66
C GLU A 67 19.86 -2.40 -15.82
N ALA A 68 18.62 -1.98 -15.54
CA ALA A 68 17.62 -1.81 -16.58
C ALA A 68 17.89 -0.58 -17.47
N TRP A 69 18.33 0.54 -16.86
CA TRP A 69 18.52 1.82 -17.53
C TRP A 69 19.77 1.87 -18.41
N ASN A 70 20.85 1.20 -17.98
CA ASN A 70 22.14 1.21 -18.68
C ASN A 70 22.20 0.19 -19.82
N ARG A 71 21.21 -0.70 -19.97
CA ARG A 71 21.11 -1.58 -21.14
C ARG A 71 21.05 -0.77 -22.43
N ALA A 72 21.94 -1.09 -23.37
CA ALA A 72 22.02 -0.44 -24.66
C ALA A 72 20.69 -0.52 -25.43
N VAL A 73 20.39 0.56 -26.17
CA VAL A 73 19.24 0.67 -27.06
C VAL A 73 19.77 1.13 -28.40
N ASN A 74 19.71 0.26 -29.40
CA ASN A 74 20.19 0.55 -30.75
C ASN A 74 19.10 1.30 -31.53
N THR A 75 19.17 2.62 -31.50
CA THR A 75 18.30 3.52 -32.28
C THR A 75 19.03 4.84 -32.46
N GLN A 76 18.77 5.55 -33.56
CA GLN A 76 19.22 6.93 -33.79
C GLN A 76 18.21 7.96 -33.25
N ASP A 77 16.97 7.54 -32.96
CA ASP A 77 15.93 8.40 -32.40
C ASP A 77 16.05 8.48 -30.87
N ASP A 78 16.36 9.67 -30.37
CA ASP A 78 16.53 9.95 -28.94
C ASP A 78 15.25 9.77 -28.12
N ILE A 79 14.08 10.13 -28.69
CA ILE A 79 12.78 9.99 -28.03
C ILE A 79 12.46 8.51 -27.88
N LEU A 80 12.64 7.73 -28.96
CA LEU A 80 12.47 6.29 -28.93
C LEU A 80 13.44 5.62 -27.95
N ARG A 81 14.67 6.12 -27.85
CA ARG A 81 15.67 5.62 -26.90
C ARG A 81 15.20 5.76 -25.46
N ILE A 82 14.73 6.95 -25.08
CA ILE A 82 14.22 7.23 -23.74
C ILE A 82 12.97 6.40 -23.46
N HIS A 83 12.04 6.32 -24.42
CA HIS A 83 10.83 5.52 -24.29
C HIS A 83 11.13 4.05 -23.98
N ILE A 84 12.06 3.43 -24.71
CA ILE A 84 12.49 2.05 -24.49
C ILE A 84 13.11 1.88 -23.10
N LYS A 85 13.98 2.81 -22.67
CA LYS A 85 14.60 2.78 -21.34
C LYS A 85 13.54 2.86 -20.23
N LEU A 86 12.55 3.74 -20.34
CA LEU A 86 11.46 3.88 -19.38
C LEU A 86 10.62 2.60 -19.29
N ILE A 87 10.26 1.99 -20.42
CA ILE A 87 9.50 0.73 -20.45
C ILE A 87 10.28 -0.41 -19.79
N ARG A 88 11.57 -0.55 -20.13
CA ARG A 88 12.43 -1.60 -19.55
C ARG A 88 12.56 -1.45 -18.04
N THR A 89 12.84 -0.23 -17.58
CA THR A 89 12.97 0.09 -16.15
C THR A 89 11.66 -0.15 -15.42
N THR A 90 10.54 0.25 -15.99
CA THR A 90 9.19 -0.02 -15.46
C THR A 90 8.94 -1.52 -15.29
N LYS A 91 9.25 -2.33 -16.31
CA LYS A 91 9.10 -3.80 -16.25
C LYS A 91 10.01 -4.42 -15.18
N ALA A 92 11.27 -3.99 -15.11
CA ALA A 92 12.22 -4.45 -14.11
C ALA A 92 11.75 -4.13 -12.69
N LEU A 93 11.31 -2.90 -12.44
CA LEU A 93 10.76 -2.48 -11.14
C LEU A 93 9.49 -3.23 -10.77
N LYS A 94 8.59 -3.51 -11.74
CA LYS A 94 7.40 -4.35 -11.48
C LYS A 94 7.77 -5.78 -11.06
N ASN A 95 8.86 -6.34 -11.60
CA ASN A 95 9.35 -7.65 -11.24
C ASN A 95 10.05 -7.62 -9.87
N TRP A 96 10.94 -6.65 -9.65
CA TRP A 96 11.62 -6.44 -8.38
C TRP A 96 10.60 -6.25 -7.25
N ARG A 97 9.62 -5.37 -7.42
CA ARG A 97 8.54 -5.15 -6.45
C ARG A 97 7.84 -6.45 -6.07
N ARG A 98 7.48 -7.28 -7.06
CA ARG A 98 6.83 -8.58 -6.81
C ARG A 98 7.72 -9.54 -6.01
N LYS A 99 9.03 -9.53 -6.25
CA LYS A 99 9.99 -10.36 -5.50
C LYS A 99 10.22 -9.82 -4.09
N SER A 100 10.49 -8.52 -3.96
CA SER A 100 10.83 -7.84 -2.70
C SER A 100 9.63 -7.72 -1.74
N LEU A 101 8.41 -7.58 -2.28
CA LEU A 101 7.17 -7.43 -1.51
C LEU A 101 6.21 -8.61 -1.67
N GLY A 102 6.62 -9.72 -2.28
CA GLY A 102 5.74 -10.89 -2.49
C GLY A 102 5.54 -11.72 -1.23
N GLY A 103 6.57 -11.82 -0.38
CA GLY A 103 6.59 -12.75 0.76
C GLY A 103 6.08 -12.18 2.10
N TYR A 104 5.89 -10.86 2.24
CA TYR A 104 5.66 -10.26 3.56
C TYR A 104 4.37 -10.73 4.22
N LYS A 105 3.33 -11.13 3.47
CA LYS A 105 2.06 -11.63 4.05
C LYS A 105 2.28 -12.91 4.86
N ILE A 106 3.07 -13.85 4.30
CA ILE A 106 3.42 -15.10 4.98
C ILE A 106 4.33 -14.78 6.16
N THR A 107 5.35 -13.93 5.98
CA THR A 107 6.23 -13.50 7.07
C THR A 107 5.45 -12.83 8.21
N TRP A 108 4.46 -12.00 7.88
CA TRP A 108 3.58 -11.32 8.83
C TRP A 108 2.73 -12.31 9.61
N ALA A 109 2.12 -13.29 8.92
CA ALA A 109 1.33 -14.33 9.57
C ALA A 109 2.18 -15.16 10.55
N ILE A 110 3.37 -15.60 10.11
CA ILE A 110 4.31 -16.33 10.97
C ILE A 110 4.70 -15.47 12.18
N LEU A 111 5.08 -14.21 11.95
CA LEU A 111 5.47 -13.28 13.00
C LEU A 111 4.37 -13.14 14.06
N ASN A 112 3.12 -12.90 13.64
CA ASN A 112 2.00 -12.74 14.56
C ASN A 112 1.70 -14.00 15.37
N ILE A 113 1.74 -15.18 14.74
CA ILE A 113 1.55 -16.45 15.43
C ILE A 113 2.66 -16.66 16.47
N THR A 114 3.92 -16.45 16.10
CA THR A 114 5.04 -16.60 17.02
C THR A 114 4.97 -15.61 18.18
N LEU A 115 4.62 -14.35 17.91
CA LEU A 115 4.48 -13.33 18.94
C LEU A 115 3.34 -13.65 19.92
N ALA A 116 2.18 -14.07 19.40
CA ALA A 116 1.03 -14.48 20.20
C ALA A 116 1.35 -15.69 21.10
N ASN A 117 2.12 -16.66 20.58
CA ASN A 117 2.55 -17.81 21.37
C ASN A 117 3.51 -17.41 22.50
N LEU A 118 4.44 -16.49 22.25
CA LEU A 118 5.33 -15.94 23.30
C LEU A 118 4.58 -15.12 24.34
N GLU A 119 3.54 -14.39 23.94
CA GLU A 119 2.66 -13.65 24.85
C GLU A 119 1.85 -14.58 25.74
N ARG A 120 1.25 -15.62 25.16
CA ARG A 120 0.56 -16.67 25.93
C ARG A 120 1.50 -17.42 26.90
N ALA A 121 2.71 -17.74 26.45
CA ALA A 121 3.70 -18.38 27.32
C ALA A 121 4.08 -17.49 28.51
N GLN A 122 4.15 -16.17 28.31
CA GLN A 122 4.46 -15.21 29.37
C GLN A 122 3.35 -15.11 30.43
N GLU A 123 2.09 -15.38 30.08
CA GLU A 123 0.99 -15.46 31.05
C GLU A 123 1.13 -16.66 31.99
N SER A 124 1.75 -17.75 31.53
CA SER A 124 1.88 -19.00 32.28
C SER A 124 3.24 -19.16 32.99
N ARG A 125 4.30 -18.54 32.46
CA ARG A 125 5.66 -18.66 33.00
C ARG A 125 6.53 -17.44 32.69
N ILE A 126 7.67 -17.33 33.37
CA ILE A 126 8.70 -16.36 33.04
C ILE A 126 9.40 -16.80 31.73
N LEU A 127 9.61 -15.84 30.81
CA LEU A 127 10.35 -16.07 29.57
C LEU A 127 11.87 -16.10 29.84
N THR A 128 12.60 -16.95 29.09
CA THR A 128 14.07 -16.94 29.17
C THR A 128 14.64 -15.65 28.57
N PRO A 129 15.90 -15.29 28.88
CA PRO A 129 16.56 -14.13 28.27
C PRO A 129 16.54 -14.17 26.73
N GLU A 130 16.74 -15.34 26.14
CA GLU A 130 16.74 -15.54 24.68
C GLU A 130 15.34 -15.34 24.09
N GLU A 131 14.30 -15.84 24.75
CA GLU A 131 12.91 -15.63 24.33
C GLU A 131 12.51 -14.16 24.42
N LEU A 132 12.99 -13.45 25.45
CA LEU A 132 12.75 -12.03 25.61
C LEU A 132 13.43 -11.22 24.51
N GLU A 133 14.67 -11.54 24.17
CA GLU A 133 15.41 -10.94 23.07
C GLU A 133 14.72 -11.21 21.73
N PHE A 134 14.32 -12.46 21.48
CA PHE A 134 13.61 -12.84 20.28
C PHE A 134 12.25 -12.13 20.17
N LYS A 135 11.50 -11.99 21.28
CA LYS A 135 10.27 -11.19 21.32
C LYS A 135 10.51 -9.73 20.94
N LYS A 136 11.59 -9.11 21.42
CA LYS A 136 11.98 -7.72 21.04
C LYS A 136 12.30 -7.62 19.56
N TYR A 137 13.05 -8.60 19.02
CA TYR A 137 13.34 -8.69 17.59
C TYR A 137 12.05 -8.79 16.75
N LEU A 138 11.12 -9.67 17.13
CA LEU A 138 9.84 -9.83 16.43
C LEU A 138 9.01 -8.54 16.46
N LYS A 139 8.92 -7.85 17.61
CA LYS A 139 8.21 -6.56 17.70
C LYS A 139 8.82 -5.50 16.78
N THR A 140 10.15 -5.42 16.72
CA THR A 140 10.86 -4.49 15.83
C THR A 140 10.56 -4.80 14.36
N LYS A 141 10.61 -6.09 13.99
CA LYS A 141 10.29 -6.54 12.63
C LYS A 141 8.82 -6.29 12.27
N ALA A 142 7.90 -6.46 13.23
CA ALA A 142 6.49 -6.18 13.06
C ALA A 142 6.25 -4.71 12.72
N LEU A 143 6.90 -3.79 13.45
CA LEU A 143 6.82 -2.35 13.20
C LEU A 143 7.30 -1.99 11.79
N GLY A 144 8.38 -2.61 11.31
CA GLY A 144 8.86 -2.42 9.95
C GLY A 144 7.85 -2.86 8.88
N ILE A 145 7.23 -4.02 9.06
CA ILE A 145 6.18 -4.52 8.13
C ILE A 145 4.92 -3.63 8.21
N ALA A 146 4.52 -3.21 9.41
CA ALA A 146 3.39 -2.32 9.61
C ALA A 146 3.62 -0.94 8.98
N ALA A 147 4.85 -0.41 9.02
CA ALA A 147 5.20 0.83 8.33
C ALA A 147 5.08 0.70 6.80
N ILE A 148 5.55 -0.40 6.22
CA ILE A 148 5.38 -0.69 4.77
C ILE A 148 3.89 -0.79 4.42
N GLN A 149 3.09 -1.44 5.28
CA GLN A 149 1.64 -1.48 5.12
C GLN A 149 1.05 -0.08 5.20
N LYS A 150 1.41 0.75 6.19
CA LYS A 150 0.92 2.13 6.31
C LYS A 150 1.35 3.03 5.16
N VAL A 151 2.43 2.77 4.44
CA VAL A 151 2.77 3.57 3.24
C VAL A 151 1.93 3.13 2.04
N LYS A 152 1.71 1.81 1.91
CA LYS A 152 0.82 1.24 0.89
C LYS A 152 -0.64 1.62 1.12
N HIS A 153 -1.06 1.64 2.38
CA HIS A 153 -2.37 2.09 2.81
C HIS A 153 -2.43 3.60 2.92
N GLY A 154 -1.38 4.34 3.23
CA GLY A 154 -1.29 5.80 3.19
C GLY A 154 -1.55 6.35 1.78
N SER A 155 -1.13 5.58 0.78
CA SER A 155 -1.48 5.78 -0.64
C SER A 155 -2.96 5.48 -0.97
N LYS A 156 -3.72 4.91 -0.01
CA LYS A 156 -5.17 4.62 -0.01
C LYS A 156 -5.95 5.28 1.15
N GLU A 157 -5.30 5.79 2.21
CA GLU A 157 -5.85 6.40 3.43
C GLU A 157 -5.98 7.91 3.23
N LEU A 158 -5.35 8.46 2.18
CA LEU A 158 -5.88 9.63 1.49
C LEU A 158 -7.02 9.21 0.54
N VAL A 159 -8.00 8.52 1.10
CA VAL A 159 -9.37 8.60 0.63
C VAL A 159 -10.19 9.13 1.81
N TYR A 160 -9.77 10.29 2.31
CA TYR A 160 -10.76 11.32 2.57
C TYR A 160 -11.43 11.55 1.22
N VAL A 161 -12.61 10.95 0.98
CA VAL A 161 -13.48 11.41 -0.11
C VAL A 161 -14.02 12.77 0.33
N GLU A 162 -13.16 13.78 0.28
CA GLU A 162 -13.65 15.12 0.03
C GLU A 162 -14.25 15.10 -1.36
N ALA A 163 -15.56 14.91 -1.43
CA ALA A 163 -16.37 15.30 -2.57
C ALA A 163 -16.15 16.80 -2.79
N VAL A 164 -15.08 17.13 -3.51
CA VAL A 164 -14.88 18.46 -4.08
C VAL A 164 -15.90 18.56 -5.19
N ILE A 165 -17.00 19.24 -4.91
CA ILE A 165 -17.86 19.77 -5.96
C ILE A 165 -16.96 20.71 -6.77
N ARG A 166 -16.51 20.25 -7.94
CA ARG A 166 -16.06 21.15 -9.00
C ARG A 166 -17.31 21.89 -9.46
N LEU A 167 -17.40 23.17 -9.11
CA LEU A 167 -18.19 24.13 -9.89
C LEU A 167 -17.51 24.34 -11.24
#